data_AF-A0AAD9VLE5-F1
#
_entry.id   AF-A0AAD9VLE5-F1
#
_cell.length_a   1.000
_cell.length_b   1.000
_cell.length_c   1.000
_cell.angle_alpha   90.00
_cell.angle_beta   90.00
_cell.angle_gamma   90.00
#
_symmetry.space_group_name_H-M   'P 1'
#
loop_
_entity.id
_entity.type
_entity.pdbx_description
1 polymer ?
#
loop_
_entity_poly.entity_id
_entity_poly.type
_entity_poly.pdbx_seq_one_letter_code
_entity_poly.pdbx_strand_id
1 'polypeptide(L)'
;MVLKGLPLMSSDELLAELKVNVHNPTGCSVITPKNSPSKFQIYKVLFPPATSVSSVSKVGHLFNVRVYWEKFLFKRLYTQCFRCQAFGHSANHCNLPERRVKCAGPHSSPLCSKPYDVTPRCAGDHTANYSKCPVLIKYLERRSNAQATPMTTKNPFDTRASNFPPPPSVLQCLNTYAPEARKKSAPRSYADTLKPTPSLSRRQLSVQPTDNNDFNKFNEISAALKRFNSLCDMNLILSTVDTLIARLKPATQMLRNSMLIEMLSLN
;
A
#
# COMPACT_ATOMS: atom_id res chain seq x y z
N MET A 1 -11.26 3.14 -6.42
CA MET A 1 -9.80 3.38 -6.49
C MET A 1 -9.37 4.22 -5.29
N VAL A 2 -8.07 4.39 -5.10
CA VAL A 2 -7.49 5.24 -4.06
C VAL A 2 -6.81 6.43 -4.72
N LEU A 3 -7.09 7.63 -4.21
CA LEU A 3 -6.51 8.89 -4.65
C LEU A 3 -5.63 9.45 -3.53
N LYS A 4 -4.41 9.89 -3.89
CA LYS A 4 -3.41 10.46 -2.99
C LYS A 4 -2.85 11.76 -3.53
N GLY A 5 -2.30 12.58 -2.65
CA GLY A 5 -1.61 13.83 -2.99
C GLY A 5 -2.43 15.10 -2.76
N LEU A 6 -3.70 14.96 -2.35
CA LEU A 6 -4.55 16.09 -2.01
C LEU A 6 -4.55 16.39 -0.50
N PRO A 7 -4.70 17.67 -0.10
CA PRO A 7 -4.96 18.03 1.29
C PRO A 7 -6.33 17.53 1.74
N LEU A 8 -6.67 17.71 3.02
CA LEU A 8 -8.02 17.45 3.51
C LEU A 8 -9.00 18.43 2.84
N MET A 9 -10.02 17.91 2.17
CA MET A 9 -11.03 18.68 1.45
C MET A 9 -12.40 18.02 1.60
N SER A 10 -13.45 18.78 1.28
CA SER A 10 -14.81 18.28 1.35
C SER A 10 -15.03 17.20 0.26
N SER A 11 -15.77 16.15 0.62
CA SER A 11 -16.07 15.07 -0.32
C SER A 11 -16.86 15.57 -1.53
N ASP A 12 -17.68 16.59 -1.35
CA ASP A 12 -18.57 17.13 -2.39
C ASP A 12 -17.81 17.94 -3.43
N GLU A 13 -16.87 18.80 -3.02
CA GLU A 13 -15.99 19.53 -3.94
C GLU A 13 -15.13 18.57 -4.75
N LEU A 14 -14.55 17.57 -4.09
CA LEU A 14 -13.75 16.55 -4.77
C LEU A 14 -14.59 15.76 -5.78
N LEU A 15 -15.84 15.43 -5.45
CA LEU A 15 -16.75 14.77 -6.38
C LEU A 15 -17.13 15.67 -7.56
N ALA A 16 -17.35 16.97 -7.34
CA ALA A 16 -17.67 17.92 -8.39
C ALA A 16 -16.51 18.03 -9.39
N GLU A 17 -15.28 18.22 -8.90
CA GLU A 17 -14.09 18.31 -9.75
C GLU A 17 -13.81 16.98 -10.48
N LEU A 18 -14.02 15.85 -9.80
CA LEU A 18 -13.88 14.55 -10.42
C LEU A 18 -14.91 14.30 -11.51
N LYS A 19 -16.15 14.82 -11.41
CA LYS A 19 -17.16 14.70 -12.48
C LYS A 19 -16.81 15.50 -13.73
N VAL A 20 -16.11 16.62 -13.57
CA VAL A 20 -15.67 17.48 -14.68
C VAL A 20 -14.47 16.86 -15.39
N ASN A 21 -13.48 16.40 -14.63
CA ASN A 21 -12.21 15.92 -15.18
C ASN A 21 -12.20 14.41 -15.48
N VAL A 22 -13.12 13.64 -14.87
CA VAL A 22 -13.12 12.18 -14.86
C VAL A 22 -14.56 11.63 -14.84
N HIS A 23 -14.72 10.37 -15.23
CA HIS A 23 -15.99 9.65 -15.15
C HIS A 23 -16.76 9.85 -13.84
N ASN A 24 -18.09 9.97 -13.95
CA ASN A 24 -19.07 10.20 -12.87
C ASN A 24 -18.85 9.30 -11.64
N PRO A 25 -18.16 9.77 -10.58
CA PRO A 25 -17.90 8.98 -9.39
C PRO A 25 -19.17 8.85 -8.55
N THR A 26 -19.41 7.67 -7.98
CA THR A 26 -20.60 7.38 -7.17
C THR A 26 -20.45 7.88 -5.74
N GLY A 27 -19.22 7.91 -5.22
CA GLY A 27 -18.98 8.37 -3.85
C GLY A 27 -17.51 8.50 -3.53
N CYS A 28 -17.21 9.34 -2.54
CA CYS A 28 -15.86 9.55 -2.04
C CYS A 28 -15.87 9.43 -0.51
N SER A 29 -14.89 8.73 0.05
CA SER A 29 -14.72 8.64 1.51
C SER A 29 -13.24 8.74 1.87
N VAL A 30 -12.94 9.52 2.90
CA VAL A 30 -11.59 9.66 3.42
C VAL A 30 -11.15 8.38 4.15
N ILE A 31 -9.94 7.89 3.84
CA ILE A 31 -9.24 6.82 4.57
C ILE A 31 -8.15 7.46 5.42
N THR A 32 -8.23 7.31 6.74
CA THR A 32 -7.16 7.72 7.65
C THR A 32 -6.30 6.51 8.05
N PRO A 33 -4.98 6.52 7.79
CA PRO A 33 -4.09 5.46 8.25
C PRO A 33 -4.05 5.43 9.78
N LYS A 34 -4.15 4.24 10.39
CA LYS A 34 -4.10 4.09 11.86
C LYS A 34 -2.77 4.51 12.50
N ASN A 35 -1.67 4.45 11.74
CA ASN A 35 -0.31 4.58 12.29
C ASN A 35 0.44 5.83 11.80
N SER A 36 -0.21 6.73 11.06
CA SER A 36 0.40 8.00 10.65
C SER A 36 -0.66 9.00 10.19
N PRO A 37 -0.88 10.10 10.95
CA PRO A 37 -1.59 11.26 10.41
C PRO A 37 -0.68 11.90 9.35
N SER A 38 -0.82 11.45 8.10
CA SER A 38 -0.15 12.08 6.97
C SER A 38 -0.74 13.47 6.75
N LYS A 39 0.12 14.46 6.44
CA LYS A 39 -0.30 15.81 5.98
C LYS A 39 -1.23 15.72 4.75
N PHE A 40 -1.09 14.67 3.95
CA PHE A 40 -1.95 14.39 2.80
C PHE A 40 -2.93 13.28 3.13
N GLN A 41 -4.20 13.57 2.87
CA GLN A 41 -5.27 12.62 3.11
C GLN A 41 -5.35 11.62 1.94
N ILE A 42 -5.73 10.38 2.27
CA ILE A 42 -5.98 9.34 1.29
C ILE A 42 -7.49 9.27 1.06
N TYR A 43 -7.92 9.35 -0.19
CA TYR A 43 -9.34 9.29 -0.56
C TYR A 43 -9.66 7.96 -1.24
N LYS A 44 -10.74 7.32 -0.80
CA LYS A 44 -11.35 6.18 -1.49
C LYS A 44 -12.45 6.71 -2.39
N VAL A 45 -12.25 6.59 -3.69
CA VAL A 45 -13.24 7.00 -4.70
C VAL A 45 -13.91 5.76 -5.27
N LEU A 46 -15.24 5.73 -5.21
CA LEU A 46 -16.07 4.69 -5.79
C LEU A 46 -16.50 5.12 -7.18
N PHE A 47 -16.32 4.21 -8.13
CA PHE A 47 -16.71 4.40 -9.52
C PHE A 47 -17.72 3.31 -9.91
N PRO A 48 -18.61 3.59 -10.88
CA PRO A 48 -19.43 2.56 -11.52
C PRO A 48 -18.57 1.42 -12.10
N PRO A 49 -19.09 0.19 -12.18
CA PRO A 49 -18.35 -0.96 -12.72
C PRO A 49 -17.98 -0.81 -14.20
N ALA A 50 -18.70 0.03 -14.96
CA ALA A 50 -18.41 0.35 -16.35
C ALA A 50 -17.16 1.24 -16.54
N THR A 51 -16.64 1.83 -15.46
CA THR A 51 -15.55 2.79 -15.54
C THR A 51 -14.20 2.09 -15.70
N SER A 52 -13.47 2.44 -16.76
CA SER A 52 -12.15 1.86 -17.00
C SER A 52 -11.12 2.44 -16.02
N VAL A 53 -10.35 1.56 -15.38
CA VAL A 53 -9.27 1.94 -14.45
C VAL A 53 -8.19 2.76 -15.17
N SER A 54 -7.90 2.41 -16.43
CA SER A 54 -6.89 3.06 -17.26
C SER A 54 -7.21 4.53 -17.53
N SER A 55 -8.49 4.86 -17.79
CA SER A 55 -8.93 6.24 -17.99
C SER A 55 -8.73 7.07 -16.73
N VAL A 56 -9.11 6.52 -15.57
CA VAL A 56 -8.97 7.22 -14.27
C VAL A 56 -7.50 7.45 -13.93
N SER A 57 -6.62 6.47 -14.17
CA SER A 57 -5.20 6.59 -13.88
C SER A 57 -4.44 7.61 -14.74
N LYS A 58 -4.98 8.01 -15.91
CA LYS A 58 -4.39 9.06 -16.75
C LYS A 58 -4.52 10.46 -16.14
N VAL A 59 -5.46 10.64 -15.22
CA VAL A 59 -5.75 11.93 -14.59
C VAL A 59 -4.65 12.21 -13.56
N GLY A 60 -3.65 12.99 -13.96
CA GLY A 60 -2.49 13.30 -13.12
C GLY A 60 -2.64 14.56 -12.27
N HIS A 61 -3.65 15.39 -12.52
CA HIS A 61 -3.87 16.66 -11.82
C HIS A 61 -5.35 16.85 -11.48
N LEU A 62 -5.62 17.35 -10.27
CA LEU A 62 -6.93 17.80 -9.80
C LEU A 62 -6.69 19.05 -8.96
N PHE A 63 -7.53 20.09 -9.09
CA PHE A 63 -7.34 21.36 -8.39
C PHE A 63 -5.95 22.00 -8.60
N ASN A 64 -5.36 21.83 -9.79
CA ASN A 64 -3.99 22.25 -10.11
C ASN A 64 -2.89 21.60 -9.23
N VAL A 65 -3.22 20.53 -8.50
CA VAL A 65 -2.29 19.74 -7.69
C VAL A 65 -2.05 18.39 -8.36
N ARG A 66 -0.80 17.93 -8.35
CA ARG A 66 -0.44 16.61 -8.87
C ARG A 66 -1.01 15.52 -7.96
N VAL A 67 -1.74 14.57 -8.56
CA VAL A 67 -2.38 13.47 -7.85
C VAL A 67 -1.89 12.11 -8.34
N TYR A 68 -2.04 11.11 -7.47
CA TYR A 68 -1.66 9.73 -7.76
C TYR A 68 -2.82 8.79 -7.51
N TRP A 69 -3.03 7.87 -8.45
CA TRP A 69 -4.08 6.87 -8.39
C TRP A 69 -3.50 5.49 -8.10
N GLU A 70 -4.09 4.81 -7.14
CA GLU A 70 -3.77 3.42 -6.81
C GLU A 70 -5.03 2.55 -6.83
N LYS A 71 -4.86 1.27 -7.17
CA LYS A 71 -5.95 0.30 -6.99
C LYS A 71 -6.17 0.09 -5.50
N PHE A 72 -7.44 0.17 -5.08
CA PHE A 72 -7.79 -0.23 -3.72
C PHE A 72 -7.62 -1.75 -3.61
N LEU A 73 -6.60 -2.19 -2.87
CA LEU A 73 -6.32 -3.61 -2.64
C LEU A 73 -6.85 -4.01 -1.28
N PHE A 74 -7.85 -4.88 -1.26
CA PHE A 74 -8.28 -5.53 -0.03
C PHE A 74 -7.31 -6.67 0.30
N LYS A 75 -6.38 -6.44 1.22
CA LYS A 75 -5.52 -7.51 1.74
C LYS A 75 -6.36 -8.42 2.62
N ARG A 76 -6.55 -9.69 2.21
CA ARG A 76 -7.14 -10.70 3.08
C ARG A 76 -6.21 -10.94 4.26
N LEU A 77 -6.72 -10.74 5.48
CA LEU A 77 -5.95 -10.84 6.72
C LEU A 77 -5.62 -12.29 7.11
N TYR A 78 -6.28 -13.27 6.48
CA TYR A 78 -6.14 -14.68 6.76
C TYR A 78 -6.19 -15.51 5.47
N THR A 79 -5.64 -16.72 5.56
CA THR A 79 -5.80 -17.77 4.54
C THR A 79 -6.75 -18.82 5.11
N GLN A 80 -7.83 -19.13 4.41
CA GLN A 80 -8.72 -20.24 4.76
C GLN A 80 -8.37 -21.47 3.92
N CYS A 81 -8.24 -22.61 4.59
CA CYS A 81 -8.02 -23.89 3.94
C CYS A 81 -9.35 -24.43 3.41
N PHE A 82 -9.54 -24.48 2.10
CA PHE A 82 -10.79 -24.98 1.51
C PHE A 82 -11.02 -26.49 1.69
N ARG A 83 -10.00 -27.24 2.13
CA ARG A 83 -10.12 -28.67 2.46
C ARG A 83 -10.74 -28.85 3.84
N CYS A 84 -10.13 -28.32 4.91
CA CYS A 84 -10.59 -28.54 6.29
C CYS A 84 -11.36 -27.36 6.91
N GLN A 85 -11.50 -26.24 6.18
CA GLN A 85 -12.11 -24.96 6.59
C GLN A 85 -11.41 -24.20 7.72
N ALA A 86 -10.27 -24.69 8.21
CA ALA A 86 -9.46 -23.99 9.20
C ALA A 86 -8.65 -22.84 8.60
N PHE A 87 -8.06 -21.99 9.47
CA PHE A 87 -7.31 -20.80 9.06
C PHE A 87 -5.79 -21.01 9.19
N GLY A 88 -5.03 -20.33 8.35
CA GLY A 88 -3.56 -20.22 8.43
C GLY A 88 -2.75 -21.12 7.52
N HIS A 89 -3.38 -21.95 6.69
CA HIS A 89 -2.68 -22.81 5.72
C HIS A 89 -3.52 -23.00 4.44
N SER A 90 -2.87 -23.42 3.35
CA SER A 90 -3.54 -23.71 2.07
C SER A 90 -4.00 -25.18 2.00
N ALA A 91 -4.96 -25.46 1.11
CA ALA A 91 -5.47 -26.82 0.92
C ALA A 91 -4.41 -27.82 0.42
N ASN A 92 -3.43 -27.35 -0.37
CA ASN A 92 -2.40 -28.18 -0.99
C ASN A 92 -1.50 -28.90 0.03
N HIS A 93 -1.33 -28.31 1.22
CA HIS A 93 -0.50 -28.85 2.30
C HIS A 93 -1.32 -29.27 3.51
N CYS A 94 -2.63 -29.49 3.32
CA CYS A 94 -3.54 -29.88 4.38
C CYS A 94 -3.78 -31.39 4.35
N ASN A 95 -3.45 -32.07 5.45
CA ASN A 95 -3.72 -33.51 5.63
C ASN A 95 -4.94 -33.78 6.52
N LEU A 96 -5.65 -32.73 6.95
CA LEU A 96 -6.86 -32.86 7.75
C LEU A 96 -8.03 -33.42 6.90
N PRO A 97 -9.02 -34.06 7.54
CA PRO A 97 -10.22 -34.51 6.86
C PRO A 97 -10.92 -33.33 6.18
N GLU A 98 -11.50 -33.60 5.01
CA GLU A 98 -12.23 -32.58 4.29
C GLU A 98 -13.50 -32.18 5.04
N ARG A 99 -13.89 -30.91 4.91
CA ARG A 99 -15.08 -30.33 5.51
C ARG A 99 -15.70 -29.34 4.54
N ARG A 100 -17.02 -29.41 4.37
CA ARG A 100 -17.75 -28.46 3.52
C ARG A 100 -18.10 -27.17 4.26
N VAL A 101 -17.87 -26.03 3.60
CA VAL A 101 -18.10 -24.66 4.13
C VAL A 101 -19.46 -24.46 4.80
N LYS A 102 -20.54 -25.00 4.19
CA LYS A 102 -21.90 -24.84 4.69
C LYS A 102 -22.23 -25.84 5.78
N CYS A 103 -22.09 -27.13 5.52
CA CYS A 103 -22.70 -28.15 6.36
C CYS A 103 -21.71 -28.91 7.28
N ALA A 104 -20.43 -28.57 7.24
CA ALA A 104 -19.32 -29.21 7.96
C ALA A 104 -19.21 -30.74 7.78
N GLY A 105 -19.84 -31.30 6.76
CA GLY A 105 -19.78 -32.73 6.47
C GLY A 105 -18.41 -33.15 5.90
N PRO A 106 -18.01 -34.42 6.09
CA PRO A 106 -16.74 -34.97 5.62
C PRO A 106 -16.82 -35.32 4.12
N HIS A 107 -17.05 -34.31 3.29
CA HIS A 107 -17.13 -34.47 1.84
C HIS A 107 -16.76 -33.18 1.11
N SER A 108 -16.34 -33.32 -0.15
CA SER A 108 -16.10 -32.22 -1.06
C SER A 108 -17.41 -31.51 -1.49
N SER A 109 -17.33 -30.25 -1.91
CA SER A 109 -18.50 -29.46 -2.32
C SER A 109 -19.46 -30.15 -3.31
N PRO A 110 -18.98 -30.84 -4.39
CA PRO A 110 -19.86 -31.51 -5.35
C PRO A 110 -20.55 -32.77 -4.80
N LEU A 111 -19.99 -33.41 -3.76
CA LEU A 111 -20.55 -34.63 -3.16
C LEU A 111 -21.54 -34.36 -2.02
N CYS A 112 -21.98 -33.10 -1.87
CA CYS A 112 -22.88 -32.72 -0.79
C CYS A 112 -24.34 -33.01 -1.12
N SER A 113 -24.90 -34.05 -0.51
CA SER A 113 -26.33 -34.38 -0.63
C SER A 113 -27.27 -33.48 0.20
N LYS A 114 -26.72 -32.58 1.03
CA LYS A 114 -27.55 -31.68 1.85
C LYS A 114 -28.15 -30.55 1.00
N PRO A 115 -29.46 -30.24 1.18
CA PRO A 115 -30.13 -29.18 0.44
C PRO A 115 -29.52 -27.80 0.76
N TYR A 116 -29.80 -26.83 -0.10
CA TYR A 116 -29.26 -25.47 0.04
C TYR A 116 -29.72 -24.76 1.34
N ASP A 117 -30.87 -25.17 1.88
CA ASP A 117 -31.57 -24.57 3.03
C ASP A 117 -31.12 -25.11 4.40
N VAL A 118 -30.08 -25.94 4.45
CA VAL A 118 -29.55 -26.41 5.73
C VAL A 118 -28.82 -25.26 6.44
N THR A 119 -29.16 -25.05 7.72
CA THR A 119 -28.47 -24.10 8.58
C THR A 119 -26.96 -24.37 8.56
N PRO A 120 -26.15 -23.36 8.22
CA PRO A 120 -24.72 -23.59 8.07
C PRO A 120 -24.08 -23.79 9.44
N ARG A 121 -23.14 -24.74 9.54
CA ARG A 121 -22.58 -25.17 10.82
C ARG A 121 -21.06 -25.01 10.82
N CYS A 122 -20.56 -23.89 11.33
CA CYS A 122 -19.15 -23.71 11.65
C CYS A 122 -19.03 -23.34 13.12
N ALA A 123 -18.98 -24.35 14.01
CA ALA A 123 -18.96 -24.13 15.46
C ALA A 123 -20.06 -23.13 15.93
N GLY A 124 -21.23 -23.15 15.28
CA GLY A 124 -22.36 -22.22 15.42
C GLY A 124 -23.17 -22.09 14.11
N ASP A 125 -24.21 -21.24 14.10
CA ASP A 125 -25.15 -21.08 12.97
C ASP A 125 -24.65 -20.10 11.89
N HIS A 126 -23.49 -20.39 11.31
CA HIS A 126 -22.94 -19.62 10.19
C HIS A 126 -22.01 -20.48 9.33
N THR A 127 -21.76 -20.04 8.10
CA THR A 127 -20.81 -20.70 7.20
C THR A 127 -19.37 -20.49 7.65
N ALA A 128 -18.45 -21.41 7.35
CA ALA A 128 -17.06 -21.29 7.76
C ALA A 128 -16.32 -20.03 7.23
N ASN A 129 -16.81 -19.40 6.16
CA ASN A 129 -16.25 -18.14 5.60
C ASN A 129 -16.90 -16.87 6.20
N TYR A 130 -17.67 -17.00 7.28
CA TYR A 130 -18.31 -15.84 7.89
C TYR A 130 -17.27 -14.91 8.51
N SER A 131 -17.33 -13.62 8.15
CA SER A 131 -16.35 -12.60 8.58
C SER A 131 -16.33 -12.37 10.10
N LYS A 132 -17.45 -12.61 10.78
CA LYS A 132 -17.58 -12.48 12.24
C LYS A 132 -17.56 -13.82 12.98
N CYS A 133 -17.00 -14.87 12.36
CA CYS A 133 -16.82 -16.16 13.02
C CYS A 133 -15.94 -16.00 14.27
N PRO A 134 -16.35 -16.48 15.46
CA PRO A 134 -15.56 -16.35 16.68
C PRO A 134 -14.21 -17.06 16.60
N VAL A 135 -14.13 -18.17 15.85
CA VAL A 135 -12.87 -18.88 15.60
C VAL A 135 -11.92 -18.04 14.75
N LEU A 136 -12.45 -17.33 13.74
CA LEU A 136 -11.68 -16.41 12.89
C LEU A 136 -11.15 -15.22 13.71
N ILE A 137 -12.00 -14.61 14.53
CA ILE A 137 -11.62 -13.47 15.37
C ILE A 137 -10.47 -13.88 16.30
N LYS A 138 -10.61 -15.00 17.03
CA LYS A 138 -9.54 -15.54 17.89
C LYS A 138 -8.26 -15.90 17.12
N TYR A 139 -8.38 -16.34 15.87
CA TYR A 139 -7.21 -16.59 15.02
C TYR A 139 -6.48 -15.27 14.67
N LEU A 140 -7.23 -14.23 14.29
CA LEU A 140 -6.68 -12.92 13.95
C LEU A 140 -6.02 -12.24 15.16
N GLU A 141 -6.63 -12.32 16.34
CA GLU A 141 -6.06 -11.79 17.60
C GLU A 141 -4.74 -12.47 17.97
N ARG A 142 -4.68 -13.81 17.90
CA ARG A 142 -3.42 -14.54 18.14
C ARG A 142 -2.33 -14.14 17.14
N ARG A 143 -2.71 -13.96 15.87
CA ARG A 143 -1.78 -13.55 14.82
C ARG A 143 -1.28 -12.13 15.03
N SER A 144 -2.12 -11.17 15.45
CA SER A 144 -1.67 -9.81 15.74
C SER A 144 -0.74 -9.77 16.95
N ASN A 145 -1.04 -10.53 18.00
CA ASN A 145 -0.21 -10.58 19.20
C ASN A 145 1.18 -11.17 18.92
N ALA A 146 1.26 -12.22 18.10
CA ALA A 146 2.53 -12.81 17.68
C ALA A 146 3.40 -11.86 16.83
N GLN A 147 2.78 -10.90 16.13
CA GLN A 147 3.50 -9.88 15.35
C GLN A 147 3.95 -8.68 16.20
N ALA A 148 3.31 -8.45 17.35
CA ALA A 148 3.64 -7.35 18.26
C ALA A 148 4.78 -7.69 19.22
N THR A 149 5.05 -8.97 19.48
CA THR A 149 6.19 -9.39 20.30
C THR A 149 7.47 -9.41 19.46
N PRO A 150 8.52 -8.65 19.82
CA PRO A 150 9.85 -8.84 19.25
C PRO A 150 10.26 -10.29 19.52
N MET A 151 10.64 -11.04 18.48
CA MET A 151 11.25 -12.35 18.68
C MET A 151 12.54 -12.16 19.45
N THR A 152 12.49 -12.27 20.79
CA THR A 152 13.68 -12.60 21.55
C THR A 152 14.03 -14.02 21.15
N THR A 153 15.08 -14.16 20.35
CA THR A 153 15.67 -15.45 19.98
C THR A 153 16.30 -16.08 21.23
N LYS A 154 15.48 -16.52 22.17
CA LYS A 154 15.91 -17.53 23.12
C LYS A 154 15.68 -18.85 22.42
N ASN A 155 16.71 -19.32 21.70
CA ASN A 155 16.75 -20.68 21.18
C ASN A 155 16.49 -21.63 22.37
N PRO A 156 15.41 -22.43 22.38
CA PRO A 156 15.16 -23.39 23.45
C PRO A 156 16.20 -24.53 23.50
N PHE A 157 17.18 -24.52 22.59
CA PHE A 157 18.21 -25.55 22.45
C PHE A 157 19.49 -25.27 23.25
N ASP A 158 19.71 -24.06 23.77
CA ASP A 158 20.96 -23.76 24.50
C ASP A 158 21.00 -24.34 25.92
N THR A 159 19.85 -24.78 26.48
CA THR A 159 19.82 -25.30 27.86
C THR A 159 20.02 -26.82 27.98
N ARG A 160 20.33 -27.54 26.88
CA ARG A 160 20.51 -29.01 26.91
C ARG A 160 21.81 -29.53 26.28
N ALA A 161 22.74 -28.66 25.91
CA ALA A 161 23.99 -29.07 25.27
C ALA A 161 25.03 -29.73 26.20
N SER A 162 24.79 -29.85 27.52
CA SER A 162 25.83 -30.32 28.46
C SER A 162 25.89 -31.83 28.69
N ASN A 163 24.91 -32.63 28.25
CA ASN A 163 24.77 -34.03 28.72
C ASN A 163 24.65 -35.09 27.61
N PHE A 164 24.98 -34.80 26.36
CA PHE A 164 25.03 -35.85 25.33
C PHE A 164 26.46 -36.39 25.21
N PRO A 165 26.69 -37.71 25.36
CA PRO A 165 27.99 -38.29 25.06
C PRO A 165 28.30 -38.07 23.56
N PRO A 166 29.55 -37.76 23.21
CA PRO A 166 29.93 -37.59 21.81
C PRO A 166 29.66 -38.89 21.04
N PRO A 167 29.20 -38.81 19.77
CA PRO A 167 28.98 -40.00 18.97
C PRO A 167 30.31 -40.76 18.79
N PRO A 168 30.28 -42.10 18.78
CA PRO A 168 31.49 -42.91 18.64
C PRO A 168 32.17 -42.61 17.30
N SER A 169 33.48 -42.37 17.35
CA SER A 169 34.30 -42.16 16.17
C SER A 169 34.32 -43.45 15.35
N VAL A 170 33.53 -43.47 14.27
CA VAL A 170 33.62 -44.54 13.27
C VAL A 170 34.94 -44.36 12.54
N LEU A 171 35.83 -45.34 12.72
CA LEU A 171 37.08 -45.47 11.97
C LEU A 171 36.81 -45.34 10.46
N GLN A 172 37.59 -44.49 9.81
CA GLN A 172 37.64 -44.33 8.36
C GLN A 172 37.93 -45.68 7.71
N CYS A 173 37.00 -46.20 6.91
CA CYS A 173 37.33 -47.21 5.91
C CYS A 173 37.74 -46.52 4.60
N LEU A 174 38.93 -46.89 4.12
CA LEU A 174 39.54 -46.44 2.89
C LEU A 174 38.80 -46.95 1.63
N ASN A 175 38.88 -46.14 0.58
CA ASN A 175 38.52 -46.36 -0.83
C ASN A 175 38.58 -47.80 -1.35
N THR A 176 37.63 -48.18 -2.22
CA THR A 176 38.00 -48.59 -3.60
C THR A 176 36.81 -48.51 -4.60
N TYR A 177 37.15 -48.08 -5.82
CA TYR A 177 36.43 -48.11 -7.10
C TYR A 177 35.36 -47.05 -7.40
N ALA A 178 35.76 -46.10 -8.25
CA ALA A 178 34.90 -45.21 -9.02
C ALA A 178 34.15 -45.96 -10.15
N PRO A 179 33.03 -45.39 -10.62
CA PRO A 179 33.06 -44.91 -12.00
C PRO A 179 32.62 -43.46 -12.12
N GLU A 180 33.11 -42.83 -13.19
CA GLU A 180 33.02 -41.41 -13.48
C GLU A 180 31.58 -40.93 -13.72
N ALA A 181 31.14 -39.91 -12.98
CA ALA A 181 29.97 -39.10 -13.36
C ALA A 181 30.03 -37.69 -12.74
N ARG A 182 30.18 -36.70 -13.63
CA ARG A 182 29.92 -35.24 -13.49
C ARG A 182 30.09 -34.61 -12.09
N LYS A 183 31.13 -33.79 -11.94
CA LYS A 183 31.28 -32.80 -10.85
C LYS A 183 30.08 -31.83 -10.83
N LYS A 184 29.04 -32.15 -10.07
CA LYS A 184 28.08 -31.15 -9.56
C LYS A 184 28.66 -30.66 -8.24
N SER A 185 29.01 -29.38 -8.18
CA SER A 185 29.41 -28.73 -6.93
C SER A 185 28.32 -28.92 -5.89
N ALA A 186 28.70 -29.36 -4.68
CA ALA A 186 27.80 -29.49 -3.54
C ALA A 186 27.02 -28.19 -3.27
N PRO A 187 25.78 -28.26 -2.76
CA PRO A 187 25.00 -27.07 -2.49
C PRO A 187 25.67 -26.28 -1.36
N ARG A 188 26.00 -25.02 -1.65
CA ARG A 188 26.57 -24.11 -0.64
C ARG A 188 25.55 -23.89 0.48
N SER A 189 26.04 -23.97 1.72
CA SER A 189 25.26 -23.60 2.89
C SER A 189 25.02 -22.08 2.90
N TYR A 190 23.88 -21.64 3.42
CA TYR A 190 23.51 -20.22 3.54
C TYR A 190 24.61 -19.38 4.22
N ALA A 191 25.36 -19.97 5.15
CA ALA A 191 26.49 -19.32 5.82
C ALA A 191 27.63 -18.91 4.86
N ASP A 192 27.82 -19.62 3.75
CA ASP A 192 28.90 -19.34 2.80
C ASP A 192 28.59 -18.16 1.86
N THR A 193 27.33 -17.72 1.77
CA THR A 193 26.95 -16.53 0.98
C THR A 193 27.19 -15.19 1.69
N LEU A 194 27.51 -15.22 2.99
CA LEU A 194 27.71 -14.01 3.80
C LEU A 194 29.19 -13.59 3.93
N LYS A 195 30.13 -14.36 3.37
CA LYS A 195 31.56 -14.00 3.38
C LYS A 195 31.85 -12.95 2.29
N PRO A 196 32.46 -11.80 2.61
CA PRO A 196 32.84 -10.81 1.60
C PRO A 196 33.91 -11.42 0.68
N THR A 197 33.63 -11.54 -0.61
CA THR A 197 34.61 -12.02 -1.60
C THR A 197 35.39 -10.83 -2.18
N PRO A 198 36.72 -10.94 -2.37
CA PRO A 198 37.50 -9.86 -2.97
C PRO A 198 37.13 -9.68 -4.43
N SER A 199 37.16 -8.42 -4.87
CA SER A 199 36.83 -7.93 -6.20
C SER A 199 37.46 -8.74 -7.34
N LEU A 200 36.63 -9.28 -8.22
CA LEU A 200 37.02 -9.63 -9.59
C LEU A 200 36.16 -8.88 -10.61
N SER A 201 36.86 -8.44 -11.65
CA SER A 201 36.51 -7.41 -12.62
C SER A 201 35.07 -7.44 -13.15
N ARG A 202 34.39 -6.29 -13.02
CA ARG A 202 33.09 -5.99 -13.61
C ARG A 202 33.23 -6.03 -15.13
N ARG A 203 32.64 -7.05 -15.77
CA ARG A 203 32.41 -7.04 -17.23
C ARG A 203 31.58 -5.81 -17.58
N GLN A 204 32.16 -4.88 -18.35
CA GLN A 204 31.43 -3.82 -19.03
C GLN A 204 30.39 -4.45 -19.95
N LEU A 205 29.11 -4.26 -19.64
CA LEU A 205 28.08 -4.21 -20.67
C LEU A 205 28.14 -2.79 -21.26
N SER A 206 28.46 -2.70 -22.54
CA SER A 206 28.34 -1.47 -23.32
C SER A 206 26.86 -1.09 -23.45
N VAL A 207 26.40 -0.16 -22.62
CA VAL A 207 25.15 0.56 -22.83
C VAL A 207 25.49 1.77 -23.70
N GLN A 208 24.96 1.79 -24.92
CA GLN A 208 25.03 2.94 -25.81
C GLN A 208 24.25 4.12 -25.19
N PRO A 209 24.72 5.38 -25.28
CA PRO A 209 24.04 6.52 -24.67
C PRO A 209 22.70 6.75 -25.38
N THR A 210 21.59 6.65 -24.65
CA THR A 210 20.29 7.08 -25.19
C THR A 210 20.25 8.60 -25.20
N ASP A 211 19.93 9.17 -26.35
CA ASP A 211 19.86 10.59 -26.64
C ASP A 211 19.14 11.41 -25.57
N ASN A 212 19.78 12.51 -25.17
CA ASN A 212 19.35 13.49 -24.16
C ASN A 212 18.09 14.28 -24.57
N ASN A 213 16.95 13.61 -24.76
CA ASN A 213 15.68 14.26 -25.07
C ASN A 213 15.05 14.97 -23.86
N ASP A 214 15.44 14.64 -22.64
CA ASP A 214 14.84 15.23 -21.43
C ASP A 214 15.50 16.57 -21.05
N PHE A 215 16.81 16.72 -21.27
CA PHE A 215 17.52 17.96 -20.97
C PHE A 215 17.18 19.07 -21.96
N ASN A 216 16.98 18.72 -23.23
CA ASN A 216 16.56 19.67 -24.26
C ASN A 216 15.14 20.20 -24.01
N LYS A 217 14.21 19.34 -23.56
CA LYS A 217 12.86 19.78 -23.13
C LYS A 217 12.89 20.72 -21.93
N PHE A 218 13.78 20.47 -20.97
CA PHE A 218 13.92 21.36 -19.81
C PHE A 218 14.41 22.76 -20.23
N ASN A 219 15.35 22.83 -21.17
CA ASN A 219 15.86 24.09 -21.69
C ASN A 219 14.77 24.87 -22.46
N GLU A 220 13.92 24.19 -23.24
CA GLU A 220 12.78 24.80 -23.92
C GLU A 220 11.75 25.38 -22.96
N ILE A 221 11.41 24.66 -21.88
CA ILE A 221 10.51 25.15 -20.83
C ILE A 221 11.12 26.38 -20.14
N SER A 222 12.42 26.35 -19.83
CA SER A 222 13.11 27.49 -19.21
C SER A 222 13.08 28.73 -20.12
N ALA A 223 13.23 28.54 -21.43
CA ALA A 223 13.17 29.62 -22.41
C ALA A 223 11.75 30.17 -22.55
N ALA A 224 10.72 29.32 -22.50
CA ALA A 224 9.32 29.74 -22.51
C ALA A 224 8.96 30.57 -21.27
N LEU A 225 9.41 30.16 -20.07
CA LEU A 225 9.18 30.92 -18.83
C LEU A 225 9.87 32.29 -18.86
N LYS A 226 11.08 32.37 -19.42
CA LYS A 226 11.78 33.66 -19.63
C LYS A 226 11.02 34.59 -20.57
N ARG A 227 10.42 34.06 -21.64
CA ARG A 227 9.58 34.86 -22.56
C ARG A 227 8.32 35.37 -21.86
N PHE A 228 7.68 34.57 -21.03
CA PHE A 228 6.48 34.99 -20.31
C PHE A 228 6.74 36.16 -19.34
N ASN A 229 7.86 36.14 -18.61
CA ASN A 229 8.28 37.26 -17.77
C ASN A 229 8.56 38.56 -18.54
N SER A 230 8.87 38.48 -19.83
CA SER A 230 9.05 39.66 -20.68
C SER A 230 7.74 40.24 -21.21
N LEU A 231 6.67 39.42 -21.27
CA LEU A 231 5.35 39.82 -21.75
C LEU A 231 4.47 40.39 -20.62
N CYS A 232 4.62 39.86 -19.41
CA CYS A 232 3.94 40.33 -18.21
C CYS A 232 4.97 40.43 -17.08
N ASP A 233 5.42 41.64 -16.76
CA ASP A 233 6.25 41.86 -15.58
C ASP A 233 5.38 41.75 -14.32
N MET A 234 5.34 40.54 -13.76
CA MET A 234 4.58 40.24 -12.56
C MET A 234 5.03 41.09 -11.36
N ASN A 235 6.29 41.51 -11.30
CA ASN A 235 6.77 42.38 -10.21
C ASN A 235 6.21 43.80 -10.38
N LEU A 236 6.11 44.29 -11.61
CA LEU A 236 5.45 45.56 -11.92
C LEU A 236 3.98 45.51 -11.52
N ILE A 237 3.26 44.45 -11.89
CA ILE A 237 1.84 44.28 -11.51
C ILE A 237 1.68 44.26 -9.99
N LEU A 238 2.49 43.47 -9.27
CA LEU A 238 2.45 43.41 -7.81
C LEU A 238 2.73 44.79 -7.18
N SER A 239 3.73 45.53 -7.68
CA SER A 239 4.04 46.87 -7.19
C SER A 239 2.90 47.88 -7.43
N THR A 240 2.20 47.77 -8.56
CA THR A 240 1.05 48.65 -8.86
C THR A 240 -0.15 48.33 -7.96
N VAL A 241 -0.38 47.05 -7.67
CA VAL A 241 -1.42 46.61 -6.72
C VAL A 241 -1.11 47.09 -5.31
N ASP A 242 0.13 46.95 -4.84
CA ASP A 242 0.55 47.46 -3.53
C ASP A 242 0.40 48.99 -3.44
N THR A 243 0.74 49.70 -4.51
CA THR A 243 0.59 51.16 -4.59
C THR A 243 -0.89 51.57 -4.55
N LEU A 244 -1.77 50.84 -5.25
CA LEU A 244 -3.22 51.06 -5.21
C LEU A 244 -3.80 50.77 -3.82
N ILE A 245 -3.39 49.68 -3.18
CA ILE A 245 -3.79 49.34 -1.81
C ILE A 245 -3.35 50.45 -0.85
N ALA A 246 -2.10 50.93 -0.95
CA ALA A 246 -1.59 52.02 -0.12
C ALA A 246 -2.36 53.33 -0.31
N ARG A 247 -2.84 53.62 -1.53
CA ARG A 247 -3.64 54.81 -1.84
C ARG A 247 -5.10 54.69 -1.39
N LEU A 248 -5.66 53.49 -1.35
CA LEU A 248 -7.06 53.27 -0.94
C LEU A 248 -7.20 53.13 0.58
N LYS A 249 -6.14 52.72 1.29
CA LYS A 249 -6.13 52.54 2.75
C LYS A 249 -6.59 53.79 3.55
N PRO A 250 -6.14 55.02 3.25
CA PRO A 250 -6.58 56.22 3.96
C PRO A 250 -8.07 56.52 3.76
N ALA A 251 -8.59 56.35 2.54
CA ALA A 251 -10.01 56.56 2.23
C ALA A 251 -10.92 55.60 3.00
N THR A 252 -10.51 54.32 3.09
CA THR A 252 -11.25 53.33 3.88
C THR A 252 -11.19 53.60 5.39
N GLN A 253 -10.07 54.16 5.89
CA GLN A 253 -9.93 54.55 7.29
C GLN A 253 -10.77 55.79 7.63
N MET A 254 -10.87 56.77 6.72
CA MET A 254 -11.72 57.96 6.92
C MET A 254 -13.20 57.59 6.97
N LEU A 255 -13.68 56.71 6.09
CA LEU A 255 -15.06 56.22 6.12
C LEU A 255 -15.36 55.45 7.41
N ARG A 256 -14.43 54.61 7.87
CA ARG A 256 -14.59 53.85 9.11
C ARG A 256 -14.56 54.73 10.36
N ASN A 257 -13.73 55.78 10.37
CA ASN A 257 -13.69 56.76 11.45
C ASN A 257 -14.95 57.65 11.45
N SER A 258 -15.47 58.04 10.28
CA SER A 258 -16.73 58.80 10.14
C SER A 258 -17.91 58.00 10.69
N MET A 259 -18.00 56.71 10.35
CA MET A 259 -19.07 55.83 10.83
C MET A 259 -18.99 55.60 12.36
N LEU A 260 -17.79 55.55 12.93
CA LEU A 260 -17.59 55.46 14.38
C LEU A 260 -17.98 56.76 15.11
N ILE A 261 -17.72 57.93 14.50
CA ILE A 261 -18.10 59.23 15.05
C ILE A 261 -19.63 59.38 15.04
N GLU A 262 -20.31 59.01 13.96
CA GLU A 262 -21.79 59.03 13.89
C GLU A 262 -22.41 58.11 14.96
N MET A 263 -21.85 56.90 15.16
CA MET A 263 -22.32 55.94 16.17
C MET A 263 -22.10 56.42 17.61
N LEU A 264 -21.08 57.25 17.87
CA LEU A 264 -20.82 57.83 19.19
C LEU A 264 -21.63 59.12 19.45
N SER A 265 -22.11 59.78 18.40
CA SER A 265 -22.95 60.99 18.50
C SER A 265 -24.45 60.72 18.69
N LEU A 266 -24.86 59.44 18.66
CA LEU A 266 -26.25 58.98 18.81
C LEU A 266 -26.55 58.36 20.19
N ASN A 267 -25.63 58.48 21.15
CA ASN A 267 -25.82 58.16 22.58
C ASN A 267 -25.70 59.43 23.42
#